data_AF-A0A4U1L9I9-F1
#
_entry.id   AF-A0A4U1L9I9-F1
#
_cell.length_a   1.000
_cell.length_b   1.000
_cell.length_c   1.000
_cell.angle_alpha   90.00
_cell.angle_beta   90.00
_cell.angle_gamma   90.00
#
_symmetry.space_group_name_H-M   'P 1'
#
loop_
_entity.id
_entity.type
_entity.pdbx_description
1 polymer ?
#
loop_
_entity_poly.entity_id
_entity_poly.type
_entity_poly.pdbx_seq_one_letter_code
_entity_poly.pdbx_strand_id
1 'polypeptide(L)'
;MEPLHFIIKLLDIKDPNVQIMDVVNRDTHKEIIAKLDYEAPSCPECGSQMKKYDFQKPSKIPYLETTGMPTRILLKKRRFKCYHCSKMMVSQTSLVEKNHQIPRIINQKIAQKLIEKTSMTDIAHQLAISTSTVIRKLNDFRFKHDFSRLPEIMSWDEYAFTKGKMSFIAQDFDNLNIITVLEGRTQAIIRNHFLRYDRALRCQVKIITMDMFSPYYALAKQLFPC
;
A
#
# COMPACT_ATOMS: atom_id res chain seq x y z
N MET A 1 5.89 -19.91 30.99
CA MET A 1 5.54 -18.62 30.32
C MET A 1 6.62 -18.13 29.36
N GLU A 2 7.89 -18.53 29.50
CA GLU A 2 8.99 -18.06 28.63
C GLU A 2 8.90 -18.45 27.14
N PRO A 3 8.48 -19.68 26.74
CA PRO A 3 8.54 -20.08 25.32
C PRO A 3 7.67 -19.21 24.40
N LEU A 4 6.49 -18.79 24.87
CA LEU A 4 5.54 -18.00 24.09
C LEU A 4 5.95 -16.52 23.97
N HIS A 5 6.73 -16.02 24.95
CA HIS A 5 7.30 -14.67 24.87
C HIS A 5 8.36 -14.58 23.76
N PHE A 6 9.11 -15.65 23.50
CA PHE A 6 10.04 -15.70 22.37
C PHE A 6 9.31 -15.66 21.03
N ILE A 7 8.12 -16.24 20.93
CA ILE A 7 7.32 -16.21 19.68
C ILE A 7 6.86 -14.79 19.36
N ILE A 8 6.43 -14.00 20.35
CA ILE A 8 6.04 -12.59 20.16
C ILE A 8 7.23 -11.79 19.58
N LYS A 9 8.42 -11.99 20.14
CA LYS A 9 9.66 -11.35 19.65
C LYS A 9 10.05 -11.82 18.26
N LEU A 10 9.98 -13.13 18.00
CA LEU A 10 10.31 -13.71 16.69
C LEU A 10 9.38 -13.19 15.59
N LEU A 11 8.10 -13.02 15.89
CA LEU A 11 7.11 -12.50 14.96
C LEU A 11 7.13 -10.97 14.86
N ASP A 12 8.01 -10.26 15.56
CA ASP A 12 8.04 -8.78 15.65
C ASP A 12 6.67 -8.16 16.00
N ILE A 13 5.90 -8.82 16.88
CA ILE A 13 4.63 -8.27 17.36
C ILE A 13 4.95 -7.24 18.45
N LYS A 14 4.79 -5.95 18.09
CA LYS A 14 5.14 -4.81 18.94
C LYS A 14 4.17 -4.52 20.09
N ASP A 15 2.93 -5.01 20.00
CA ASP A 15 1.92 -4.75 21.02
C ASP A 15 2.09 -5.70 22.22
N PRO A 16 2.45 -5.18 23.41
CA PRO A 16 2.71 -6.02 24.58
C PRO A 16 1.44 -6.68 25.16
N ASN A 17 0.25 -6.21 24.78
CA ASN A 17 -1.02 -6.74 25.28
C ASN A 17 -1.56 -7.89 24.41
N VAL A 18 -0.85 -8.24 23.32
CA VAL A 18 -1.11 -9.44 22.54
C VAL A 18 -0.49 -10.63 23.26
N GLN A 19 -1.33 -11.51 23.80
CA GLN A 19 -0.91 -12.74 24.45
C GLN A 19 -1.13 -13.92 23.51
N ILE A 20 -0.05 -14.61 23.14
CA ILE A 20 -0.12 -15.87 22.41
C ILE A 20 -0.53 -16.95 23.41
N MET A 21 -1.60 -17.67 23.07
CA MET A 21 -2.12 -18.76 23.89
C MET A 21 -1.61 -20.11 23.44
N ASP A 22 -1.54 -20.32 22.12
CA ASP A 22 -1.18 -21.61 21.54
C ASP A 22 -0.74 -21.44 20.07
N VAL A 23 -0.01 -22.42 19.55
CA VAL A 23 0.38 -22.51 18.14
C VAL A 23 0.06 -23.91 17.63
N VAL A 24 -0.88 -23.99 16.68
CA VAL A 24 -1.34 -25.25 16.11
C VAL A 24 -0.81 -25.39 14.69
N ASN A 25 -0.08 -26.47 14.44
CA ASN A 25 0.29 -26.86 13.08
C ASN A 25 -0.86 -27.68 12.47
N ARG A 26 -1.43 -27.18 11.36
CA ARG A 26 -2.36 -27.94 10.51
C ARG A 26 -1.61 -28.47 9.30
N ASP A 27 -2.21 -29.42 8.60
CA ASP A 27 -1.61 -30.02 7.39
C ASP A 27 -1.31 -29.00 6.28
N THR A 28 -2.08 -27.91 6.23
CA THR A 28 -1.98 -26.89 5.16
C THR A 28 -1.43 -25.54 5.63
N HIS A 29 -1.43 -25.25 6.94
CA HIS A 29 -1.05 -23.94 7.48
C HIS A 29 -0.82 -24.00 8.99
N LYS A 30 -0.17 -22.96 9.54
CA LYS A 30 -0.03 -22.75 10.98
C LYS A 30 -1.04 -21.74 11.50
N GLU A 31 -1.59 -22.01 12.67
CA GLU A 31 -2.50 -21.11 13.39
C GLU A 31 -1.87 -20.67 14.70
N ILE A 32 -1.65 -19.37 14.84
CA ILE A 32 -1.21 -18.75 16.11
C ILE A 32 -2.46 -18.24 16.80
N ILE A 33 -2.84 -18.84 17.93
CA ILE A 33 -4.01 -18.45 18.70
C ILE A 33 -3.58 -17.37 19.67
N ALA A 34 -4.16 -16.17 19.54
CA ALA A 34 -3.81 -15.03 20.37
C ALA A 34 -5.04 -14.31 20.92
N LYS A 35 -4.89 -13.67 22.07
CA LYS A 35 -5.88 -12.77 22.66
C LYS A 35 -5.28 -11.40 22.91
N LEU A 36 -6.07 -10.37 22.65
CA LEU A 36 -5.75 -8.98 22.94
C LEU A 36 -6.58 -8.56 24.15
N ASP A 37 -5.91 -8.31 25.27
CA ASP A 37 -6.58 -7.96 26.52
C ASP A 37 -5.91 -6.74 27.14
N TYR A 38 -6.66 -5.64 27.21
CA TYR A 38 -6.24 -4.37 27.80
C TYR A 38 -7.01 -4.12 29.08
N GLU A 39 -6.46 -3.28 29.95
CA GLU A 39 -7.24 -2.73 31.05
C GLU A 39 -8.41 -1.89 30.56
N ALA A 40 -9.48 -1.87 31.35
CA ALA A 40 -10.70 -1.24 30.93
C ALA A 40 -10.49 0.28 30.81
N PRO A 41 -10.83 0.89 29.66
CA PRO A 41 -10.68 2.33 29.47
C PRO A 41 -11.91 3.10 29.96
N SER A 42 -11.80 4.42 30.02
CA SER A 42 -12.93 5.32 30.23
C SER A 42 -13.83 5.37 28.99
N CYS A 43 -15.14 5.57 29.20
CA CYS A 43 -16.11 5.64 28.12
C CYS A 43 -15.97 6.96 27.35
N PRO A 44 -15.86 6.93 26.00
CA PRO A 44 -15.70 8.16 25.22
C PRO A 44 -16.94 9.06 25.21
N GLU A 45 -18.13 8.54 25.57
CA GLU A 45 -19.39 9.29 25.52
C GLU A 45 -19.74 9.97 26.86
N CYS A 46 -19.44 9.30 27.99
CA CYS A 46 -19.89 9.76 29.31
C CYS A 46 -18.76 9.78 30.36
N GLY A 47 -17.51 9.49 29.98
CA GLY A 47 -16.35 9.51 30.88
C GLY A 47 -16.29 8.39 31.93
N SER A 48 -17.39 7.68 32.20
CA SER A 48 -17.41 6.62 33.21
C SER A 48 -16.50 5.44 32.87
N GLN A 49 -15.97 4.79 33.91
CA GLN A 49 -15.09 3.62 33.77
C GLN A 49 -15.84 2.44 33.13
N MET A 50 -15.34 1.94 31.99
CA MET A 50 -15.92 0.75 31.35
C MET A 50 -15.52 -0.52 32.12
N LYS A 51 -16.21 -1.63 31.87
CA LYS A 51 -15.82 -2.95 32.38
C LYS A 51 -15.52 -3.92 31.23
N LYS A 52 -14.62 -4.88 31.50
CA LYS A 52 -14.37 -6.02 30.59
C LYS A 52 -15.68 -6.79 30.44
N TYR A 53 -16.09 -7.03 29.19
CA TYR A 53 -17.30 -7.78 28.88
C TYR A 53 -16.89 -9.19 28.44
N ASP A 54 -16.81 -9.43 27.13
CA ASP A 54 -16.38 -10.69 26.56
C ASP A 54 -15.33 -10.47 25.44
N PHE A 55 -15.04 -11.51 24.68
CA PHE A 55 -14.18 -11.43 23.50
C PHE A 55 -14.99 -11.50 22.22
N GLN A 56 -14.52 -10.80 21.19
CA GLN A 56 -15.04 -10.97 19.84
C GLN A 56 -14.70 -12.36 19.30
N LYS A 57 -15.50 -12.82 18.32
CA LYS A 57 -15.13 -13.93 17.44
C LYS A 57 -13.70 -13.72 16.90
N PRO A 58 -12.84 -14.75 16.88
CA PRO A 58 -11.46 -14.62 16.41
C PRO A 58 -11.41 -14.05 14.99
N SER A 59 -10.62 -13.00 14.80
CA SER A 59 -10.29 -12.49 13.47
C SER A 59 -9.15 -13.31 12.88
N LYS A 60 -9.28 -13.74 11.63
CA LYS A 60 -8.22 -14.43 10.89
C LYS A 60 -7.33 -13.40 10.22
N ILE A 61 -6.12 -13.24 10.73
CA ILE A 61 -5.14 -12.25 10.24
C ILE A 61 -4.03 -13.03 9.53
N PRO A 62 -3.85 -12.91 8.20
CA PRO A 62 -2.72 -13.54 7.51
C PRO A 62 -1.40 -12.96 8.02
N TYR A 63 -0.36 -13.79 8.09
CA TYR A 63 0.97 -13.40 8.55
C TYR A 63 2.06 -13.96 7.63
N LEU A 64 3.30 -13.56 7.88
CA LEU A 64 4.45 -14.09 7.14
C LEU A 64 4.56 -15.61 7.37
N GLU A 65 4.96 -16.33 6.34
CA GLU A 65 5.16 -17.78 6.41
C GLU A 65 6.18 -18.15 7.49
N THR A 66 5.96 -19.31 8.13
CA THR A 66 6.84 -19.82 9.18
C THR A 66 7.18 -21.26 8.84
N THR A 67 8.48 -21.56 8.73
CA THR A 67 9.02 -22.87 8.28
C THR A 67 8.39 -23.36 6.97
N GLY A 68 8.26 -22.48 5.98
CA GLY A 68 7.69 -22.80 4.66
C GLY A 68 6.19 -23.08 4.64
N MET A 69 5.47 -22.83 5.75
CA MET A 69 4.02 -22.99 5.80
C MET A 69 3.30 -21.64 5.92
N PRO A 70 2.19 -21.44 5.19
CA PRO A 70 1.30 -20.31 5.39
C PRO A 70 0.91 -20.19 6.86
N THR A 71 0.94 -18.98 7.39
CA THR A 71 0.68 -18.74 8.82
C THR A 71 -0.41 -17.68 8.98
N ARG A 72 -1.32 -17.91 9.92
CA ARG A 72 -2.35 -16.93 10.29
C ARG A 72 -2.47 -16.79 11.80
N ILE A 73 -2.76 -15.59 12.25
CA ILE A 73 -3.05 -15.28 13.65
C ILE A 73 -4.57 -15.27 13.83
N LEU A 74 -5.07 -16.10 14.74
CA LEU A 74 -6.44 -16.10 15.22
C LEU A 74 -6.53 -15.18 16.44
N LEU A 75 -6.83 -13.90 16.20
CA LEU A 75 -6.82 -12.89 17.26
C LEU A 75 -8.23 -12.66 17.84
N LYS A 76 -8.41 -12.98 19.12
CA LYS A 76 -9.59 -12.58 19.90
C LYS A 76 -9.38 -11.19 20.51
N LYS A 77 -10.25 -10.23 20.19
CA LYS A 77 -10.17 -8.85 20.72
C LYS A 77 -11.13 -8.67 21.90
N ARG A 78 -10.66 -8.09 23.00
CA ARG A 78 -11.48 -7.78 24.18
C ARG A 78 -12.53 -6.73 23.85
N ARG A 79 -13.77 -6.95 24.31
CA ARG A 79 -14.84 -5.96 24.29
C ARG A 79 -15.05 -5.37 25.68
N PHE A 80 -15.37 -4.08 25.71
CA PHE A 80 -15.69 -3.32 26.91
C PHE A 80 -17.11 -2.80 26.80
N LYS A 81 -17.85 -2.82 27.91
CA LYS A 81 -19.20 -2.26 28.02
C LYS A 81 -19.22 -1.14 29.05
N CYS A 82 -19.79 -0.01 28.67
CA CYS A 82 -20.16 1.04 29.62
C CYS A 82 -21.54 0.72 30.19
N TYR A 83 -21.67 0.67 31.52
CA TYR A 83 -22.94 0.36 32.18
C TYR A 83 -23.81 1.60 32.43
N HIS A 84 -23.27 2.81 32.26
CA HIS A 84 -24.04 4.06 32.37
C HIS A 84 -24.77 4.40 31.06
N CYS A 85 -24.11 4.30 29.90
CA CYS A 85 -24.69 4.66 28.59
C CYS A 85 -24.85 3.47 27.63
N SER A 86 -24.57 2.24 28.08
CA SER A 86 -24.63 1.00 27.28
C SER A 86 -23.72 0.94 26.04
N LYS A 87 -22.80 1.89 25.85
CA LYS A 87 -21.85 1.90 24.72
C LYS A 87 -20.86 0.74 24.81
N MET A 88 -20.56 0.15 23.65
CA MET A 88 -19.57 -0.93 23.48
C MET A 88 -18.31 -0.42 22.80
N MET A 89 -17.16 -0.92 23.22
CA MET A 89 -15.87 -0.65 22.58
C MET A 89 -15.06 -1.94 22.43
N VAL A 90 -14.17 -1.99 21.44
CA VAL A 90 -13.27 -3.12 21.17
C VAL A 90 -11.84 -2.65 21.29
N SER A 91 -10.98 -3.46 21.94
CA SER A 91 -9.54 -3.22 22.02
C SER A 91 -8.91 -3.10 20.63
N GLN A 92 -8.06 -2.09 20.44
CA GLN A 92 -7.30 -1.87 19.21
C GLN A 92 -5.84 -2.28 19.41
N THR A 93 -5.14 -2.59 18.33
CA THR A 93 -3.74 -3.03 18.35
C THR A 93 -3.00 -2.45 17.15
N SER A 94 -1.69 -2.26 17.25
CA SER A 94 -0.84 -1.84 16.13
C SER A 94 -0.61 -2.96 15.10
N LEU A 95 -0.91 -4.22 15.43
CA LEU A 95 -0.76 -5.36 14.53
C LEU A 95 -1.68 -5.23 13.29
N VAL A 96 -2.94 -4.83 13.52
CA VAL A 96 -3.93 -4.63 12.47
C VAL A 96 -4.86 -3.48 12.83
N GLU A 97 -5.08 -2.58 11.86
CA GLU A 97 -5.92 -1.41 12.04
C GLU A 97 -7.39 -1.78 12.31
N LYS A 98 -8.14 -0.83 12.88
CA LYS A 98 -9.59 -0.98 13.10
C LYS A 98 -10.28 -1.27 11.77
N ASN A 99 -11.22 -2.23 11.76
CA ASN A 99 -11.98 -2.67 10.58
C ASN A 99 -11.14 -3.27 9.43
N HIS A 100 -9.86 -3.57 9.66
CA HIS A 100 -8.99 -4.22 8.69
C HIS A 100 -8.65 -5.65 9.15
N GLN A 101 -8.30 -6.51 8.19
CA GLN A 101 -7.82 -7.88 8.44
C GLN A 101 -6.39 -8.10 7.97
N ILE A 102 -5.90 -7.26 7.05
CA ILE A 102 -4.54 -7.37 6.51
C ILE A 102 -3.61 -6.51 7.38
N PRO A 103 -2.58 -7.11 8.02
CA PRO A 103 -1.67 -6.37 8.88
C PRO A 103 -0.68 -5.54 8.04
N ARG A 104 -0.09 -4.52 8.67
CA ARG A 104 0.86 -3.60 8.02
C ARG A 104 2.07 -4.34 7.41
N ILE A 105 2.58 -5.37 8.09
CA ILE A 105 3.73 -6.15 7.62
C ILE A 105 3.45 -6.88 6.29
N ILE A 106 2.22 -7.39 6.11
CA ILE A 106 1.80 -8.01 4.85
C ILE A 106 1.71 -6.94 3.75
N ASN A 107 1.14 -5.77 4.05
CA ASN A 107 1.10 -4.66 3.09
C ASN A 107 2.51 -4.22 2.63
N GLN A 108 3.48 -4.19 3.56
CA GLN A 108 4.88 -3.92 3.23
C GLN A 108 5.49 -5.03 2.37
N LYS A 109 5.20 -6.30 2.68
CA LYS A 109 5.72 -7.43 1.90
C LYS A 109 5.12 -7.49 0.49
N ILE A 110 3.83 -7.16 0.34
CA ILE A 110 3.20 -6.99 -0.98
C ILE A 110 3.96 -5.92 -1.78
N ALA A 111 4.21 -4.76 -1.18
CA ALA A 111 4.93 -3.66 -1.82
C ALA A 111 6.34 -4.10 -2.28
N GLN A 112 7.08 -4.79 -1.41
CA GLN A 112 8.41 -5.33 -1.73
C GLN A 112 8.34 -6.28 -2.95
N LYS A 113 7.42 -7.25 -2.94
CA LYS A 113 7.34 -8.24 -4.02
C LYS A 113 6.87 -7.65 -5.36
N LEU A 114 6.03 -6.61 -5.31
CA LEU A 114 5.63 -5.85 -6.50
C LEU A 114 6.85 -5.13 -7.11
N ILE A 115 7.74 -4.58 -6.29
CA ILE A 115 9.01 -3.96 -6.74
C ILE A 115 9.94 -5.01 -7.35
N GLU A 116 10.01 -6.21 -6.76
CA GLU A 116 10.76 -7.37 -7.27
C GLU A 116 10.13 -7.98 -8.54
N LYS A 117 9.08 -7.37 -9.11
CA LYS A 117 8.38 -7.81 -10.33
C LYS A 117 7.80 -9.23 -10.22
N THR A 118 7.48 -9.69 -9.00
CA THR A 118 6.78 -10.97 -8.80
C THR A 118 5.34 -10.86 -9.30
N SER A 119 4.81 -11.93 -9.92
CA SER A 119 3.43 -11.91 -10.42
C SER A 119 2.42 -11.75 -9.27
N MET A 120 1.31 -11.05 -9.53
CA MET A 120 0.29 -10.82 -8.49
C MET A 120 -0.33 -12.13 -7.96
N THR A 121 -0.43 -13.16 -8.80
CA THR A 121 -0.90 -14.51 -8.41
C THR A 121 0.08 -15.20 -7.49
N ASP A 122 1.39 -15.09 -7.76
CA ASP A 122 2.42 -15.70 -6.92
C ASP A 122 2.54 -14.97 -5.58
N ILE A 123 2.43 -13.64 -5.57
CA ILE A 123 2.38 -12.85 -4.34
C ILE A 123 1.20 -13.29 -3.47
N ALA A 124 0.02 -13.43 -4.08
CA ALA A 124 -1.19 -13.85 -3.38
C ALA A 124 -1.04 -15.26 -2.78
N HIS A 125 -0.47 -16.19 -3.55
CA HIS A 125 -0.20 -17.55 -3.09
C HIS A 125 0.80 -17.58 -1.92
N GLN A 126 1.95 -16.92 -2.05
CA GLN A 126 3.01 -16.90 -1.03
C GLN A 126 2.57 -16.23 0.28
N LEU A 127 1.73 -15.19 0.20
CA LEU A 127 1.24 -14.47 1.37
C LEU A 127 -0.11 -15.00 1.89
N ALA A 128 -0.65 -16.06 1.28
CA ALA A 128 -1.94 -16.64 1.61
C ALA A 128 -3.09 -15.60 1.67
N ILE A 129 -3.13 -14.71 0.68
CA ILE A 129 -4.14 -13.67 0.50
C ILE A 129 -4.81 -13.78 -0.87
N SER A 130 -5.88 -13.02 -1.10
CA SER A 130 -6.48 -12.95 -2.43
C SER A 130 -5.65 -12.06 -3.38
N THR A 131 -5.68 -12.40 -4.68
CA THR A 131 -5.14 -11.55 -5.75
C THR A 131 -5.78 -10.15 -5.74
N SER A 132 -7.07 -10.05 -5.43
CA SER A 132 -7.77 -8.77 -5.28
C SER A 132 -7.19 -7.88 -4.18
N THR A 133 -6.63 -8.48 -3.11
CA THR A 133 -5.95 -7.73 -2.04
C THR A 133 -4.65 -7.12 -2.56
N VAL A 134 -3.89 -7.88 -3.37
CA VAL A 134 -2.67 -7.41 -4.03
C VAL A 134 -2.99 -6.27 -5.00
N ILE A 135 -4.03 -6.42 -5.84
CA ILE A 135 -4.46 -5.38 -6.79
C ILE A 135 -4.88 -4.10 -6.06
N ARG A 136 -5.68 -4.21 -5.00
CA ARG A 136 -6.07 -3.04 -4.21
C ARG A 136 -4.86 -2.32 -3.64
N LYS A 137 -3.87 -3.08 -3.13
CA LYS A 137 -2.63 -2.49 -2.62
C LYS A 137 -1.79 -1.86 -3.72
N LEU A 138 -1.75 -2.47 -4.92
CA LEU A 138 -1.09 -1.89 -6.08
C LEU A 138 -1.72 -0.53 -6.43
N ASN A 139 -3.05 -0.44 -6.42
CA ASN A 139 -3.79 0.78 -6.73
C ASN A 139 -3.63 1.90 -5.68
N ASP A 140 -3.16 1.58 -4.47
CA ASP A 140 -2.77 2.60 -3.48
C ASP A 140 -1.52 3.38 -3.95
N PHE A 141 -0.65 2.74 -4.74
CA PHE A 141 0.53 3.40 -5.31
C PHE A 141 0.08 4.28 -6.48
N ARG A 142 -0.10 5.56 -6.19
CA ARG A 142 -0.39 6.58 -7.20
C ARG A 142 0.90 7.32 -7.54
N PHE A 143 1.22 7.36 -8.83
CA PHE A 143 2.21 8.29 -9.33
C PHE A 143 1.68 9.71 -9.13
N LYS A 144 2.32 10.48 -8.24
CA LYS A 144 2.01 11.89 -8.06
C LYS A 144 2.90 12.67 -9.01
N HIS A 145 2.27 13.30 -10.01
CA HIS A 145 2.99 14.23 -10.87
C HIS A 145 3.39 15.46 -10.05
N ASP A 146 4.67 15.80 -10.11
CA ASP A 146 5.19 17.04 -9.57
C ASP A 146 5.12 18.12 -10.65
N PHE A 147 4.16 19.03 -10.52
CA PHE A 147 3.98 20.16 -11.45
C PHE A 147 4.80 21.41 -11.05
N SER A 148 5.66 21.30 -10.03
CA SER A 148 6.46 22.44 -9.56
C SER A 148 7.79 22.61 -10.29
N ARG A 149 8.22 21.62 -11.09
CA ARG A 149 9.51 21.64 -11.77
C ARG A 149 9.46 20.93 -13.12
N LEU A 150 10.20 21.48 -14.09
CA LEU A 150 10.58 20.81 -15.33
C LEU A 150 12.11 20.91 -15.50
N PRO A 151 12.77 19.92 -16.11
CA PRO A 151 14.21 19.99 -16.38
C PRO A 151 14.51 20.91 -17.57
N GLU A 152 15.77 21.35 -17.70
CA GLU A 152 16.20 22.12 -18.88
C GLU A 152 16.28 21.25 -20.14
N ILE A 153 16.64 19.97 -19.98
CA ILE A 153 16.72 18.99 -21.06
C ILE A 153 15.76 17.84 -20.76
N MET A 154 14.82 17.61 -21.67
CA MET A 154 13.78 16.59 -21.53
C MET A 154 13.80 15.64 -22.72
N SER A 155 13.51 14.37 -22.49
CA SER A 155 13.28 13.39 -23.57
C SER A 155 11.81 13.04 -23.69
N TRP A 156 11.33 12.98 -24.93
CA TRP A 156 10.02 12.47 -25.30
C TRP A 156 10.19 11.19 -26.10
N ASP A 157 9.49 10.14 -25.69
CA ASP A 157 9.54 8.85 -26.37
C ASP A 157 8.15 8.17 -26.34
N GLU A 158 8.02 7.09 -27.10
CA GLU A 158 6.84 6.25 -27.15
C GLU A 158 7.19 4.81 -26.75
N TYR A 159 6.31 4.15 -26.01
CA TYR A 159 6.48 2.73 -25.71
C TYR A 159 5.16 1.97 -25.86
N ALA A 160 5.27 0.72 -26.31
CA ALA A 160 4.12 -0.17 -26.49
C ALA A 160 3.87 -0.95 -25.19
N PHE A 161 2.85 -0.56 -24.42
CA PHE A 161 2.48 -1.27 -23.18
C PHE A 161 1.44 -2.37 -23.42
N THR A 162 0.46 -2.12 -24.29
CA THR A 162 -0.59 -3.08 -24.65
C THR A 162 -0.54 -3.34 -26.14
N LYS A 163 -0.90 -4.57 -26.57
CA LYS A 163 -0.87 -4.96 -28.00
C LYS A 163 -1.60 -3.90 -28.84
N GLY A 164 -0.83 -3.15 -29.63
CA GLY A 164 -1.34 -2.16 -30.59
C GLY A 164 -1.58 -0.74 -30.07
N LYS A 165 -1.27 -0.42 -28.80
CA LYS A 165 -1.40 0.97 -28.28
C LYS A 165 -0.07 1.50 -27.75
N MET A 166 0.39 2.58 -28.36
CA MET A 166 1.57 3.35 -27.93
C MET A 166 1.18 4.33 -26.83
N SER A 167 1.96 4.35 -25.76
CA SER A 167 1.90 5.29 -24.65
C SER A 167 3.05 6.29 -24.77
N PHE A 168 2.82 7.51 -24.30
CA PHE A 168 3.84 8.56 -24.30
C PHE A 168 4.60 8.57 -22.97
N ILE A 169 5.90 8.72 -23.02
CA ILE A 169 6.75 8.89 -21.85
C ILE A 169 7.60 10.15 -22.00
N ALA A 170 7.72 10.91 -20.91
CA ALA A 170 8.69 11.98 -20.79
C ALA A 170 9.59 11.76 -19.58
N GLN A 171 10.88 12.02 -19.75
CA GLN A 171 11.89 11.88 -18.71
C GLN A 171 12.89 13.04 -18.74
N ASP A 172 13.51 13.28 -17.59
CA ASP A 172 14.70 14.12 -17.46
C ASP A 172 15.85 13.44 -18.21
N PHE A 173 16.49 14.16 -19.13
CA PHE A 173 17.55 13.61 -19.96
C PHE A 173 18.81 13.27 -19.14
N ASP A 174 19.17 14.11 -18.18
CA ASP A 174 20.42 13.97 -17.42
C ASP A 174 20.28 12.91 -16.32
N ASN A 175 19.17 12.96 -15.58
CA ASN A 175 18.97 12.09 -14.41
C ASN A 175 18.17 10.82 -14.73
N LEU A 176 17.61 10.69 -15.94
CA LEU A 176 16.72 9.60 -16.36
C LEU A 176 15.48 9.42 -15.47
N ASN A 177 15.12 10.47 -14.71
CA ASN A 177 13.93 10.47 -13.87
C ASN A 177 12.68 10.61 -14.75
N ILE A 178 11.72 9.71 -14.57
CA ILE A 178 10.44 9.77 -15.27
C ILE A 178 9.65 10.99 -14.78
N ILE A 179 9.32 11.90 -15.70
CA ILE A 179 8.47 13.07 -15.45
C ILE A 179 7.01 12.66 -15.53
N THR A 180 6.65 11.94 -16.60
CA THR A 180 5.28 11.47 -16.80
C THR A 180 5.21 10.28 -17.75
N VAL A 181 4.15 9.48 -17.55
CA VAL A 181 3.74 8.38 -18.41
C VAL A 181 2.26 8.58 -18.71
N LEU A 182 1.89 8.66 -19.99
CA LEU A 182 0.53 8.91 -20.45
C LEU A 182 0.00 7.72 -21.25
N GLU A 183 -1.24 7.30 -20.96
CA GLU A 183 -1.90 6.14 -21.60
C GLU A 183 -2.11 6.29 -23.11
N GLY A 184 -1.88 7.48 -23.66
CA GLY A 184 -1.95 7.73 -25.09
C GLY A 184 -1.00 8.83 -25.55
N ARG A 185 -0.68 8.78 -26.84
CA ARG A 185 0.29 9.65 -27.52
C ARG A 185 -0.34 10.75 -28.39
N THR A 186 -1.64 10.97 -28.28
CA THR A 186 -2.30 12.02 -29.08
C THR A 186 -1.87 13.40 -28.59
N GLN A 187 -1.79 14.37 -29.52
CA GLN A 187 -1.40 15.74 -29.16
C GLN A 187 -2.29 16.33 -28.07
N ALA A 188 -3.58 16.01 -28.06
CA ALA A 188 -4.52 16.47 -27.03
C ALA A 188 -4.14 15.97 -25.63
N ILE A 189 -3.78 14.68 -25.49
CA ILE A 189 -3.39 14.10 -24.20
C ILE A 189 -2.11 14.74 -23.67
N ILE A 190 -1.09 14.83 -24.54
CA ILE A 190 0.21 15.43 -24.19
C ILE A 190 0.05 16.91 -23.84
N ARG A 191 -0.71 17.66 -24.66
CA ARG A 191 -1.02 19.08 -24.44
C ARG A 191 -1.71 19.29 -23.10
N ASN A 192 -2.78 18.55 -22.82
CA ASN A 192 -3.54 18.69 -21.58
C ASN A 192 -2.69 18.39 -20.34
N HIS A 193 -1.73 17.46 -20.44
CA HIS A 193 -0.80 17.19 -19.37
C HIS A 193 0.16 18.38 -19.13
N PHE A 194 0.88 18.82 -20.17
CA PHE A 194 1.91 19.85 -20.01
C PHE A 194 1.36 21.25 -19.76
N LEU A 195 0.13 21.57 -20.18
CA LEU A 195 -0.51 22.84 -19.86
C LEU A 195 -0.86 23.02 -18.38
N ARG A 196 -0.73 21.97 -17.56
CA ARG A 196 -0.85 22.06 -16.10
C ARG A 196 0.38 22.70 -15.45
N TYR A 197 1.52 22.74 -16.15
CA TYR A 197 2.69 23.47 -15.69
C TYR A 197 2.56 24.94 -16.03
N ASP A 198 2.96 25.78 -15.07
CA ASP A 198 3.03 27.22 -15.27
C ASP A 198 3.94 27.55 -16.46
N ARG A 199 3.58 28.62 -17.17
CA ARG A 199 4.35 29.06 -18.34
C ARG A 199 5.81 29.33 -18.01
N ALA A 200 6.10 29.86 -16.82
CA ALA A 200 7.46 30.11 -16.37
C ALA A 200 8.30 28.83 -16.29
N LEU A 201 7.73 27.73 -15.79
CA LEU A 201 8.40 26.42 -15.74
C LEU A 201 8.59 25.82 -17.13
N ARG A 202 7.57 25.95 -17.99
CA ARG A 202 7.70 25.50 -19.39
C ARG A 202 8.81 26.24 -20.14
N CYS A 203 9.00 27.53 -19.85
CA CYS A 203 10.09 28.31 -20.44
C CYS A 203 11.50 27.97 -19.92
N GLN A 204 11.62 27.11 -18.90
CA GLN A 204 12.91 26.60 -18.45
C GLN A 204 13.42 25.43 -19.29
N VAL A 205 12.51 24.74 -20.00
CA VAL A 205 12.87 23.66 -20.92
C VAL A 205 13.53 24.26 -22.15
N LYS A 206 14.82 23.98 -22.36
CA LYS A 206 15.62 24.50 -23.47
C LYS A 206 15.75 23.50 -24.62
N ILE A 207 15.82 22.21 -24.27
CA ILE A 207 16.07 21.13 -25.24
C ILE A 207 15.07 20.01 -25.01
N ILE A 208 14.44 19.56 -26.10
CA ILE A 208 13.61 18.36 -26.08
C ILE A 208 14.17 17.38 -27.10
N THR A 209 14.68 16.24 -26.62
CA THR A 209 15.09 15.13 -27.48
C THR A 209 13.87 14.28 -27.79
N MET A 210 13.57 14.07 -29.07
CA MET A 210 12.43 13.26 -29.51
C MET A 210 12.74 12.59 -30.83
N ASP A 211 12.02 11.50 -31.13
CA ASP A 211 12.05 10.88 -32.45
C ASP A 211 11.50 11.80 -33.54
N MET A 212 11.79 11.51 -34.81
CA MET A 212 11.39 12.33 -35.97
C MET A 212 9.88 12.30 -36.30
N PHE A 213 9.03 12.22 -35.28
CA PHE A 213 7.58 12.26 -35.42
C PHE A 213 7.08 13.71 -35.51
N SER A 214 6.76 14.15 -36.74
CA SER A 214 6.35 15.53 -37.06
C SER A 214 5.29 16.14 -36.11
N PRO A 215 4.25 15.41 -35.66
CA PRO A 215 3.28 15.96 -34.71
C PRO A 215 3.87 16.40 -33.37
N TYR A 216 4.96 15.81 -32.89
CA TYR A 216 5.61 16.24 -31.65
C TYR A 216 6.36 17.55 -31.82
N TYR A 217 7.00 17.76 -32.96
CA TYR A 217 7.72 18.99 -33.24
C TYR A 217 6.82 20.22 -33.19
N ALA A 218 5.66 20.16 -33.85
CA ALA A 218 4.67 21.24 -33.82
C ALA A 218 4.11 21.46 -32.40
N LEU A 219 3.86 20.38 -31.66
CA LEU A 219 3.32 20.45 -30.31
C LEU A 219 4.33 21.02 -29.30
N ALA A 220 5.59 20.59 -29.38
CA ALA A 220 6.66 21.05 -28.51
C ALA A 220 6.85 22.57 -28.65
N LYS A 221 6.87 23.10 -29.87
CA LYS A 221 6.92 24.56 -30.12
C LYS A 221 5.77 25.33 -29.50
N GLN A 222 4.58 24.73 -29.45
CA GLN A 222 3.40 25.35 -28.82
C GLN A 222 3.47 25.31 -27.29
N LEU A 223 4.01 24.22 -26.73
CA LEU A 223 4.05 23.99 -25.28
C LEU A 223 5.26 24.64 -24.60
N PHE A 224 6.39 24.75 -25.28
CA PHE A 224 7.65 25.29 -24.76
C PHE A 224 8.10 26.42 -25.70
N PRO A 225 7.53 27.63 -25.53
CA PRO A 225 7.70 28.74 -26.46
C PRO A 225 8.96 29.58 -26.19
N CYS A 226 9.64 29.26 -25.10
CA CYS A 226 11.01 29.67 -24.82
C CYS A 226 11.85 28.39 -25.01
#